data_AF-G8BFV7-F1
#
_entry.id   AF-G8BFV7-F1
#
_cell.length_a   1.000
_cell.length_b   1.000
_cell.length_c   1.000
_cell.angle_alpha   90.00
_cell.angle_beta   90.00
_cell.angle_gamma   90.00
#
_symmetry.space_group_name_H-M   'P 1'
#
loop_
_entity.id
_entity.type
_entity.pdbx_description
1 polymer ?
#
loop_
_entity_poly.entity_id
_entity_poly.type
_entity_poly.pdbx_seq_one_letter_code
_entity_poly.pdbx_strand_id
1 'polypeptide(L)'
;MPPSQLQIKVNALKRLIKEKGLYEQEVSEQEQYVNQLKANNGDEYDIKKQVEVLEESQRMVPQVSAKIQQLQKSLQDYLDSYTGDEDLTEAKELLN
;
A
#
# COMPACT_ATOMS: atom_id res chain seq x y z
N MET A 1 27.69 -6.94 -6.84
CA MET A 1 27.05 -6.74 -8.16
C MET A 1 25.82 -5.87 -7.98
N PRO A 2 25.45 -5.03 -8.97
CA PRO A 2 24.16 -4.33 -8.94
C PRO A 2 23.01 -5.34 -9.02
N PRO A 3 21.83 -5.01 -8.44
CA PRO A 3 20.65 -5.89 -8.52
C PRO A 3 20.16 -6.04 -9.96
N SER A 4 19.57 -7.19 -10.29
CA SER A 4 18.94 -7.42 -11.59
C SER A 4 17.67 -6.58 -11.76
N GLN A 5 17.22 -6.40 -13.01
CA GLN A 5 15.95 -5.69 -13.26
C GLN A 5 14.76 -6.39 -12.60
N LEU A 6 14.76 -7.73 -12.58
CA LEU A 6 13.77 -8.53 -11.87
C LEU A 6 13.76 -8.19 -10.37
N GLN A 7 14.93 -8.25 -9.73
CA GLN A 7 15.09 -7.92 -8.31
C GLN A 7 14.65 -6.49 -7.99
N ILE A 8 14.93 -5.53 -8.87
CA ILE A 8 14.50 -4.13 -8.68
C ILE A 8 12.97 -4.03 -8.68
N LYS A 9 12.30 -4.63 -9.68
CA LYS A 9 10.84 -4.59 -9.81
C LYS A 9 10.14 -5.32 -8.66
N VAL A 10 10.60 -6.52 -8.32
CA VAL A 10 10.09 -7.32 -7.18
C VAL A 10 10.22 -6.55 -5.87
N ASN A 11 11.41 -6.04 -5.55
CA ASN A 11 11.63 -5.33 -4.29
C ASN A 11 10.85 -4.01 -4.21
N ALA A 12 10.67 -3.31 -5.33
CA ALA A 12 9.83 -2.12 -5.38
C ALA A 12 8.35 -2.46 -5.09
N LEU A 13 7.85 -3.57 -5.65
CA LEU A 13 6.47 -4.00 -5.44
C LEU A 13 6.22 -4.44 -4.00
N LYS A 14 7.14 -5.21 -3.41
CA LYS A 14 7.07 -5.60 -1.98
C LYS A 14 7.03 -4.39 -1.05
N ARG A 15 7.82 -3.35 -1.35
CA ARG A 15 7.81 -2.11 -0.57
C ARG A 15 6.46 -1.41 -0.63
N LEU A 16 5.87 -1.28 -1.81
CA LEU A 16 4.55 -0.64 -1.96
C LEU A 16 3.44 -1.45 -1.28
N ILE A 17 3.46 -2.79 -1.37
CA ILE A 17 2.49 -3.64 -0.66
C ILE A 17 2.60 -3.43 0.86
N LYS A 18 3.83 -3.39 1.40
CA LYS A 18 4.05 -3.10 2.81
C LYS A 18 3.58 -1.69 3.18
N GLU A 19 3.88 -0.69 2.36
CA GLU A 19 3.45 0.70 2.54
C GLU A 19 1.92 0.82 2.56
N LYS A 20 1.23 0.13 1.65
CA LYS A 20 -0.24 0.06 1.66
C LYS A 20 -0.77 -0.51 2.98
N GLY A 21 -0.18 -1.60 3.47
CA GLY A 21 -0.58 -2.20 4.75
C GLY A 21 -0.40 -1.25 5.94
N LEU A 22 0.64 -0.41 5.93
CA LEU A 22 0.84 0.63 6.95
C LEU A 22 -0.26 1.70 6.89
N TYR A 23 -0.65 2.16 5.70
CA TYR A 23 -1.74 3.11 5.56
C TYR A 23 -3.10 2.51 5.93
N GLU A 24 -3.35 1.24 5.62
CA GLU A 24 -4.57 0.55 6.05
C GLU A 24 -4.63 0.40 7.57
N GLN A 25 -3.50 0.11 8.22
CA GLN A 25 -3.41 0.09 9.67
C GLN A 25 -3.67 1.49 10.26
N GLU A 26 -3.06 2.53 9.71
CA GLU A 26 -3.27 3.91 10.16
C GLU A 26 -4.76 4.31 10.06
N VAL A 27 -5.42 4.01 8.94
CA VAL A 27 -6.87 4.22 8.78
C VAL A 27 -7.65 3.52 9.89
N SER A 28 -7.36 2.25 10.16
CA SER A 28 -8.03 1.50 11.23
C SER A 28 -7.82 2.13 12.61
N GLU A 29 -6.61 2.61 12.91
CA GLU A 29 -6.30 3.27 14.19
C GLU A 29 -7.06 4.60 14.32
N GLN A 30 -7.11 5.40 13.24
CA GLN A 30 -7.85 6.66 13.23
C GLN A 30 -9.37 6.44 13.34
N GLU A 31 -9.93 5.42 12.68
CA GLU A 31 -11.34 5.04 12.81
C GLU A 31 -11.69 4.65 14.25
N GLN A 32 -10.83 3.84 14.89
CA GLN A 32 -10.99 3.49 16.30
C GLN A 32 -10.97 4.72 17.20
N TYR A 33 -10.06 5.65 16.97
CA TYR A 33 -9.95 6.86 17.78
C TYR A 33 -11.15 7.79 17.60
N VAL A 34 -11.63 8.01 16.37
CA VAL A 34 -12.88 8.74 16.11
C VAL A 34 -14.07 8.10 16.83
N ASN A 35 -14.17 6.76 16.78
CA ASN A 35 -15.26 6.04 17.45
C ASN A 35 -15.19 6.17 18.97
N GLN A 36 -14.00 6.14 19.56
CA GLN A 36 -13.80 6.38 20.99
C GLN A 36 -14.19 7.81 21.39
N LEU A 37 -13.79 8.83 20.62
CA LEU A 37 -14.19 10.21 20.89
C LEU A 37 -15.72 10.37 20.87
N LYS A 38 -16.39 9.77 19.88
CA LYS A 38 -17.86 9.77 19.79
C LYS A 38 -18.51 9.04 20.98
N ALA A 39 -17.99 7.87 21.36
CA ALA A 39 -18.54 7.07 22.47
C ALA A 39 -18.40 7.78 23.82
N ASN A 40 -17.35 8.59 23.99
CA ASN A 40 -17.09 9.33 25.22
C ASN A 40 -17.79 10.70 25.26
N ASN A 41 -18.67 11.02 24.31
CA ASN A 41 -19.27 12.35 24.13
C ASN A 41 -18.20 13.46 24.10
N GLY A 42 -17.11 13.22 23.36
CA GLY A 42 -16.07 14.20 23.13
C GLY A 42 -16.60 15.46 22.46
N ASP A 43 -15.85 16.56 22.57
CA ASP A 43 -16.22 17.84 21.99
C ASP A 43 -16.40 17.72 20.45
N GLU A 44 -17.43 18.38 19.91
CA GLU A 44 -17.77 18.30 18.49
C GLU A 44 -16.64 18.83 17.59
N TYR A 45 -15.90 19.85 18.04
CA TYR A 45 -14.76 20.38 17.31
C TYR A 45 -13.63 19.36 17.23
N ASP A 46 -13.33 18.69 18.35
CA ASP A 46 -12.30 17.66 18.42
C ASP A 46 -12.67 16.44 17.56
N ILE A 47 -13.93 15.99 17.60
CA ILE A 47 -14.41 14.90 16.74
C ILE A 47 -14.28 15.29 15.27
N LYS A 48 -14.69 16.50 14.90
CA LYS A 48 -14.58 16.98 13.51
C LYS A 48 -13.13 17.01 13.04
N LYS A 49 -12.22 17.52 13.88
CA LYS A 49 -10.79 17.53 13.57
C LYS A 49 -10.23 16.12 13.37
N GLN A 50 -10.66 15.18 14.19
CA GLN A 50 -10.21 13.81 14.04
C GLN A 50 -10.74 13.13 12.78
N VAL A 51 -11.96 13.46 12.35
CA VAL A 51 -12.51 13.00 11.07
C VAL A 51 -11.71 13.56 9.90
N GLU A 52 -11.30 14.83 9.93
CA GLU A 52 -10.42 15.41 8.89
C GLU A 52 -9.10 14.62 8.77
N VAL A 53 -8.50 14.22 9.91
CA VAL A 53 -7.28 13.37 9.93
C VAL A 53 -7.56 11.98 9.35
N LEU A 54 -8.68 11.35 9.71
CA LEU A 54 -9.07 10.06 9.16
C LEU A 54 -9.22 10.12 7.63
N GLU A 55 -9.89 11.15 7.11
CA GLU A 55 -10.07 11.36 5.67
C GLU A 55 -8.72 11.55 4.96
N GLU A 56 -7.76 12.22 5.59
CA GLU A 56 -6.39 12.32 5.09
C GLU A 56 -5.70 10.96 4.94
N SER A 57 -5.73 10.13 5.98
CA SER A 57 -5.14 8.78 5.93
C SER A 57 -5.86 7.90 4.88
N GLN A 58 -7.20 7.99 4.79
CA GLN A 58 -7.99 7.23 3.81
C GLN A 58 -7.63 7.59 2.36
N ARG A 59 -7.23 8.83 2.08
CA ARG A 59 -6.80 9.24 0.73
C ARG A 59 -5.48 8.60 0.28
N MET A 60 -4.67 8.06 1.19
CA MET A 60 -3.37 7.46 0.85
C MET A 60 -3.50 6.04 0.29
N VAL A 61 -4.41 5.23 0.84
CA VAL A 61 -4.64 3.84 0.41
C VAL A 61 -4.92 3.69 -1.10
N PRO A 62 -5.82 4.47 -1.74
CA PRO A 62 -6.05 4.36 -3.18
C PRO A 62 -4.86 4.83 -4.01
N GLN A 63 -4.09 5.82 -3.53
CA GLN A 63 -2.90 6.30 -4.24
C GLN A 63 -1.81 5.22 -4.31
N VAL A 64 -1.53 4.56 -3.19
CA VAL A 64 -0.55 3.46 -3.16
C VAL A 64 -1.07 2.25 -3.92
N SER A 65 -2.37 1.95 -3.84
CA SER A 65 -3.00 0.88 -4.62
C SER A 65 -2.84 1.09 -6.13
N ALA A 66 -3.01 2.32 -6.63
CA ALA A 66 -2.77 2.64 -8.04
C ALA A 66 -1.30 2.43 -8.45
N LYS A 67 -0.33 2.81 -7.58
CA LYS A 67 1.10 2.55 -7.83
C LYS A 67 1.43 1.06 -7.84
N ILE A 68 0.82 0.27 -6.94
CA ILE A 68 0.94 -1.20 -6.92
C ILE A 68 0.47 -1.77 -8.25
N GLN A 69 -0.72 -1.41 -8.71
CA GLN A 69 -1.26 -1.89 -9.99
C GLN A 69 -0.36 -1.54 -11.18
N GLN A 70 0.15 -0.31 -11.23
CA GLN A 70 1.09 0.11 -12.27
C GLN A 70 2.37 -0.73 -12.26
N LEU A 71 2.91 -1.02 -11.06
CA LEU A 71 4.13 -1.79 -10.93
C LEU A 71 3.93 -3.28 -11.18
N GLN A 72 2.77 -3.85 -10.79
CA GLN A 72 2.35 -5.20 -11.16
C GLN A 72 2.28 -5.34 -12.68
N LYS A 73 1.66 -4.38 -13.39
CA LYS A 73 1.65 -4.37 -14.85
C LYS A 73 3.07 -4.32 -15.43
N SER A 74 3.91 -3.43 -14.94
CA SER A 74 5.31 -3.32 -15.36
C SER A 74 6.15 -4.57 -15.06
N LEU A 75 5.81 -5.33 -14.02
CA LEU A 75 6.43 -6.62 -13.70
C LEU A 75 5.92 -7.71 -14.66
N GLN A 76 4.61 -7.78 -14.91
CA GLN A 76 4.02 -8.71 -15.89
C GLN A 76 4.62 -8.50 -17.29
N ASP A 77 4.64 -7.26 -17.78
CA ASP A 77 5.23 -6.91 -19.09
C ASP A 77 6.71 -7.33 -19.18
N TYR A 78 7.45 -7.22 -18.06
CA TYR A 78 8.84 -7.67 -17.99
C TYR A 78 8.94 -9.20 -18.08
N LEU A 79 8.11 -9.93 -17.33
CA LEU A 79 8.10 -11.40 -17.33
C LEU A 79 7.70 -11.97 -18.69
N ASP A 80 6.76 -11.34 -19.41
CA ASP A 80 6.31 -11.78 -20.74
C ASP A 80 7.44 -11.78 -21.79
N SER A 81 8.48 -10.96 -21.58
CA SER A 81 9.64 -10.84 -22.46
C SER A 81 10.93 -11.41 -21.86
N TYR A 82 10.86 -12.01 -20.67
CA TYR A 82 12.01 -12.48 -19.93
C TYR A 82 12.51 -13.83 -20.47
N THR A 83 13.78 -13.89 -20.88
CA THR A 83 14.44 -15.10 -21.43
C THR A 83 15.65 -15.55 -20.60
N GLY A 84 15.81 -15.02 -19.39
CA GLY A 84 16.90 -15.40 -18.49
C GLY A 84 16.60 -16.68 -17.70
N ASP A 85 17.48 -17.02 -16.78
CA ASP A 85 17.44 -18.21 -15.94
C ASP A 85 17.21 -17.92 -14.44
N GLU A 86 16.86 -16.69 -14.08
CA GLU A 86 16.50 -16.35 -12.69
C GLU A 86 15.21 -17.07 -12.25
N ASP A 87 15.12 -17.36 -10.95
CA ASP A 87 13.89 -17.87 -10.34
C ASP A 87 12.79 -16.80 -10.37
N LEU A 88 11.66 -17.14 -11.00
CA LEU A 88 10.51 -16.25 -11.18
C LEU A 88 9.39 -16.49 -10.16
N THR A 89 9.56 -17.41 -9.21
CA THR A 89 8.52 -17.83 -8.27
C THR A 89 7.94 -16.64 -7.50
N GLU A 90 8.81 -15.86 -6.85
CA GLU A 90 8.41 -14.68 -6.08
C GLU A 90 7.73 -13.61 -6.96
N ALA A 91 8.22 -13.40 -8.17
CA ALA A 91 7.64 -12.42 -9.08
C ALA A 91 6.21 -12.81 -9.49
N LYS A 92 5.95 -14.11 -9.71
CA LYS A 92 4.61 -14.62 -10.02
C LYS A 92 3.67 -14.56 -8.83
N GLU A 93 4.15 -14.83 -7.62
CA GLU A 93 3.36 -14.69 -6.38
C GLU A 93 2.86 -13.25 -6.19
N LEU A 94 3.67 -12.25 -6.52
CA LEU A 94 3.29 -10.83 -6.40
C LEU A 94 2.28 -10.35 -7.46
N LEU A 95 1.98 -11.17 -8.47
CA LEU A 95 1.03 -10.88 -9.54
C LEU A 95 -0.32 -11.60 -9.36
N ASN A 96 -0.40 -12.55 -8.43
CA ASN A 96 -1.61 -13.31 -8.12
C ASN A 96 -2.48 -12.64 -7.06
#